data_AF-G2QNG6-F1
#
_entry.id   AF-G2QNG6-F1
#
_cell.length_a   1.000
_cell.length_b   1.000
_cell.length_c   1.000
_cell.angle_alpha   90.00
_cell.angle_beta   90.00
_cell.angle_gamma   90.00
#
_symmetry.space_group_name_H-M   'P 1'
#
loop_
_entity.id
_entity.type
_entity.pdbx_description
1 polymer ?
#
loop_
_entity_poly.entity_id
_entity_poly.type
_entity_poly.pdbx_seq_one_letter_code
_entity_poly.pdbx_strand_id
1 'polypeptide(L)'
;MTSIRENKAWMEQGLLALKDAKSRLSVASVEGLIAIIDEIARLRTENEELRTQATAKATEAIGLIQHSKNEADSAKAESLETKKQLDTVKAEKKDTEKKLAKVEAELRQSIEKASGLEAKYRQEQQELEAELRDRDEELEELREHSVELKEVAENKEELYAALETIRTEAIKLALTYFGMELQLGTDDDLWKKAKAQSTGMPKPRSSPDLARRMRVALMLSVVARELCQHVFQPAYLSEQVRGIDSFLRDLAKRDPEQESHLRSVLLKTENPAKTRIGSMNRWVDQLVHDSFDGISKVASTAIPNDKVGEFEADLLRLCETAYEKWRFIQTLKNHIRPDFAIGFSLEQEEDKWSPLPSTVPSPLQSPKAKQQRANGTASAQATPKKSQPSAGNPAELSSIVVWPAFVNASRPEEGALSKGLVLPRSLIDAVKEDWAAASASPTSSKNPHREMRAEARNRDSATQKKRRSSTATVNGNGADSKQKGPTSASNGHGSGPNGA
;
A
#
# COMPACT_ATOMS: atom_id res chain seq x y z
N MET A 1 65.18 -171.55 -104.73
CA MET A 1 64.97 -170.44 -105.68
C MET A 1 63.87 -169.57 -105.11
N THR A 2 64.27 -168.62 -104.28
CA THR A 2 63.52 -168.14 -103.13
C THR A 2 63.67 -166.62 -102.94
N SER A 3 63.80 -165.80 -104.00
CA SER A 3 64.28 -164.41 -103.77
C SER A 3 63.82 -163.31 -104.75
N ILE A 4 62.75 -163.51 -105.53
CA ILE A 4 62.32 -162.48 -106.51
C ILE A 4 60.85 -162.04 -106.37
N ARG A 5 60.00 -162.75 -105.61
CA ARG A 5 58.58 -162.37 -105.46
C ARG A 5 58.27 -161.45 -104.26
N GLU A 6 59.19 -161.25 -103.31
CA GLU A 6 58.96 -160.37 -102.15
C GLU A 6 59.26 -158.89 -102.42
N ASN A 7 60.06 -158.55 -103.44
CA ASN A 7 60.43 -157.15 -103.74
C ASN A 7 59.37 -156.33 -104.50
N LYS A 8 58.34 -156.96 -105.09
CA LYS A 8 57.29 -156.22 -105.82
C LYS A 8 56.18 -155.70 -104.91
N ALA A 9 55.88 -156.40 -103.81
CA ALA A 9 54.83 -155.99 -102.88
C ALA A 9 55.20 -154.73 -102.05
N TRP A 10 56.49 -154.49 -101.79
CA TRP A 10 56.94 -153.34 -101.00
C TRP A 10 56.88 -152.01 -101.78
N MET A 11 57.10 -152.02 -103.10
CA MET A 11 57.06 -150.80 -103.91
C MET A 11 55.63 -150.30 -104.18
N GLU A 12 54.65 -151.19 -104.33
CA GLU A 12 53.25 -150.77 -104.51
C GLU A 12 52.64 -150.21 -103.21
N GLN A 13 53.11 -150.64 -102.04
CA GLN A 13 52.72 -150.07 -100.75
C GLN A 13 53.35 -148.68 -100.49
N GLY A 14 54.57 -148.43 -100.98
CA GLY A 14 55.22 -147.12 -100.85
C GLY A 14 54.59 -146.02 -101.71
N LEU A 15 54.07 -146.36 -102.89
CA LEU A 15 53.51 -145.37 -103.83
C LEU A 15 52.08 -144.93 -103.46
N LEU A 16 51.31 -145.78 -102.75
CA LEU A 16 50.00 -145.39 -102.20
C LEU A 16 50.14 -144.44 -100.99
N ALA A 17 51.13 -144.67 -100.13
CA ALA A 17 51.38 -143.81 -98.95
C ALA A 17 51.82 -142.39 -99.33
N LEU A 18 52.54 -142.23 -100.44
CA LEU A 18 53.01 -140.92 -100.91
C LEU A 18 51.91 -140.08 -101.59
N LYS A 19 50.88 -140.73 -102.14
CA LYS A 19 49.72 -140.05 -102.72
C LYS A 19 48.75 -139.55 -101.65
N ASP A 20 48.63 -140.25 -100.52
CA ASP A 20 47.79 -139.83 -99.37
C ASP A 20 48.45 -138.73 -98.51
N ALA A 21 49.79 -138.66 -98.47
CA ALA A 21 50.50 -137.57 -97.80
C ALA A 21 50.41 -136.23 -98.54
N LYS A 22 50.28 -136.23 -99.88
CA LYS A 22 50.24 -135.00 -100.69
C LYS A 22 48.86 -134.32 -100.69
N SER A 23 47.76 -135.07 -100.58
CA SER A 23 46.40 -134.51 -100.54
C SER A 23 46.06 -133.85 -99.20
N ARG A 24 46.72 -134.24 -98.11
CA ARG A 24 46.46 -133.70 -96.76
C ARG A 24 47.21 -132.40 -96.43
N LEU A 25 48.21 -131.99 -97.22
CA LEU A 25 49.06 -130.84 -96.88
C LEU A 25 48.56 -129.48 -97.45
N SER A 26 47.54 -129.43 -98.31
CA SER A 26 47.18 -128.17 -99.01
C SER A 26 45.90 -127.45 -98.55
N VAL A 27 45.12 -127.99 -97.61
CA VAL A 27 43.84 -127.36 -97.19
C VAL A 27 43.86 -126.79 -95.77
N ALA A 28 44.65 -127.34 -94.83
CA ALA A 28 44.65 -126.90 -93.43
C ALA A 28 45.47 -125.61 -93.13
N SER A 29 46.34 -125.15 -94.04
CA SER A 29 47.27 -124.04 -93.77
C SER A 29 46.71 -122.65 -94.11
N VAL A 30 45.64 -122.56 -94.91
CA VAL A 30 45.09 -121.26 -95.35
C VAL A 30 43.98 -120.76 -94.42
N GLU A 31 43.17 -121.65 -93.85
CA GLU A 31 42.12 -121.28 -92.89
C GLU A 31 42.68 -120.77 -91.55
N GLY A 32 43.83 -121.27 -91.10
CA GLY A 32 44.50 -120.79 -89.88
C GLY A 32 45.07 -119.37 -90.01
N LEU A 33 45.52 -118.96 -91.20
CA LEU A 33 46.06 -117.61 -91.43
C LEU A 33 44.95 -116.55 -91.54
N ILE A 34 43.80 -116.90 -92.12
CA ILE A 34 42.63 -116.00 -92.17
C ILE A 34 42.10 -115.72 -90.76
N ALA A 35 42.01 -116.75 -89.90
CA ALA A 35 41.60 -116.58 -88.50
C ALA A 35 42.56 -115.68 -87.70
N ILE A 36 43.87 -115.76 -87.95
CA ILE A 36 44.87 -114.89 -87.30
C ILE A 36 44.76 -113.44 -87.81
N ILE A 37 44.51 -113.23 -89.10
CA ILE A 37 44.36 -111.88 -89.67
C ILE A 37 43.09 -111.21 -89.15
N ASP A 38 41.98 -111.93 -89.06
CA ASP A 38 40.72 -111.43 -88.49
C ASP A 38 40.88 -111.10 -87.00
N GLU A 39 41.63 -111.91 -86.25
CA GLU A 39 41.90 -111.64 -84.84
C GLU A 39 42.86 -110.45 -84.64
N ILE A 40 43.85 -110.28 -85.52
CA ILE A 40 44.72 -109.07 -85.51
C ILE A 40 43.91 -107.81 -85.86
N ALA A 41 42.97 -107.91 -86.80
CA ALA A 41 42.07 -106.81 -87.13
C ALA A 41 41.15 -106.47 -85.95
N ARG A 42 40.56 -107.48 -85.30
CA ARG A 42 39.73 -107.34 -84.10
C ARG A 42 40.50 -106.71 -82.94
N LEU A 43 41.71 -107.18 -82.67
CA LEU A 43 42.57 -106.65 -81.61
C LEU A 43 43.08 -105.23 -81.91
N ARG A 44 43.21 -104.85 -83.19
CA ARG A 44 43.51 -103.46 -83.58
C ARG A 44 42.32 -102.55 -83.35
N THR A 45 41.12 -102.96 -83.75
CA THR A 45 39.90 -102.19 -83.46
C THR A 45 39.66 -102.06 -81.96
N GLU A 46 39.88 -103.14 -81.20
CA GLU A 46 39.75 -103.15 -79.75
C GLU A 46 40.83 -102.29 -79.07
N ASN A 47 42.08 -102.29 -79.56
CA ASN A 47 43.12 -101.37 -79.05
C ASN A 47 42.84 -99.90 -79.38
N GLU A 48 42.30 -99.61 -80.56
CA GLU A 48 41.95 -98.23 -80.92
C GLU A 48 40.75 -97.75 -80.11
N GLU A 49 39.78 -98.62 -79.85
CA GLU A 49 38.62 -98.35 -78.98
C GLU A 49 39.05 -98.18 -77.51
N LEU A 50 39.95 -99.01 -77.01
CA LEU A 50 40.52 -98.85 -75.68
C LEU A 50 41.39 -97.59 -75.56
N ARG A 51 42.13 -97.21 -76.60
CA ARG A 51 42.89 -95.96 -76.63
C ARG A 51 41.98 -94.75 -76.65
N THR A 52 40.96 -94.74 -77.50
CA THR A 52 39.98 -93.65 -77.54
C THR A 52 39.22 -93.55 -76.21
N GLN A 53 38.81 -94.68 -75.62
CA GLN A 53 38.18 -94.71 -74.30
C GLN A 53 39.14 -94.25 -73.18
N ALA A 54 40.41 -94.64 -73.22
CA ALA A 54 41.41 -94.18 -72.26
C ALA A 54 41.70 -92.68 -72.41
N THR A 55 41.77 -92.16 -73.64
CA THR A 55 41.94 -90.72 -73.87
C THR A 55 40.71 -89.92 -73.45
N ALA A 56 39.50 -90.43 -73.71
CA ALA A 56 38.25 -89.80 -73.28
C ALA A 56 38.15 -89.73 -71.75
N LYS A 57 38.45 -90.85 -71.07
CA LYS A 57 38.50 -90.91 -69.60
C LYS A 57 39.60 -90.02 -69.02
N ALA A 58 40.76 -89.93 -69.68
CA ALA A 58 41.84 -89.03 -69.27
C ALA A 58 41.45 -87.55 -69.44
N THR A 59 40.79 -87.18 -70.53
CA THR A 59 40.28 -85.81 -70.74
C THR A 59 39.16 -85.45 -69.76
N GLU A 60 38.29 -86.40 -69.44
CA GLU A 60 37.23 -86.22 -68.42
C GLU A 60 37.85 -86.04 -67.03
N ALA A 61 38.84 -86.88 -66.67
CA ALA A 61 39.56 -86.75 -65.41
C ALA A 61 40.33 -85.41 -65.32
N ILE A 62 40.97 -84.96 -66.39
CA ILE A 62 41.62 -83.64 -66.44
C ILE A 62 40.59 -82.51 -66.29
N GLY A 63 39.43 -82.62 -66.94
CA GLY A 63 38.32 -81.68 -66.78
C GLY A 63 37.81 -81.60 -65.34
N LEU A 64 37.62 -82.75 -64.68
CA LEU A 64 37.21 -82.83 -63.29
C LEU A 64 38.26 -82.27 -62.33
N ILE A 65 39.55 -82.54 -62.57
CA ILE A 65 40.65 -81.97 -61.78
C ILE A 65 40.70 -80.45 -61.94
N GLN A 66 40.53 -79.95 -63.16
CA GLN A 66 40.53 -78.51 -63.44
C GLN A 66 39.32 -77.83 -62.80
N HIS A 67 38.14 -78.44 -62.87
CA HIS A 67 36.92 -77.95 -62.23
C HIS A 67 37.07 -77.93 -60.71
N SER A 68 37.52 -79.03 -60.11
CA SER A 68 37.81 -79.13 -58.67
C SER A 68 38.86 -78.11 -58.22
N LYS A 69 39.89 -77.86 -59.03
CA LYS A 69 40.91 -76.85 -58.74
C LYS A 69 40.34 -75.43 -58.78
N ASN A 70 39.54 -75.10 -59.80
CA ASN A 70 38.88 -73.81 -59.90
C ASN A 70 37.89 -73.58 -58.75
N GLU A 71 37.15 -74.62 -58.34
CA GLU A 71 36.27 -74.57 -57.16
C GLU A 71 37.05 -74.38 -55.87
N ALA A 72 38.18 -75.08 -55.70
CA ALA A 72 39.04 -74.93 -54.53
C ALA A 72 39.67 -73.53 -54.46
N ASP A 73 40.11 -72.98 -55.59
CA ASP A 73 40.66 -71.62 -55.67
C ASP A 73 39.57 -70.56 -55.43
N SER A 74 38.35 -70.75 -55.96
CA SER A 74 37.19 -69.89 -55.69
C SER A 74 36.78 -69.93 -54.22
N ALA A 75 36.64 -71.12 -53.63
CA ALA A 75 36.31 -71.29 -52.22
C ALA A 75 37.40 -70.69 -51.31
N LYS A 76 38.67 -70.78 -51.71
CA LYS A 76 39.78 -70.16 -50.98
C LYS A 76 39.73 -68.64 -51.06
N ALA A 77 39.38 -68.06 -52.21
CA ALA A 77 39.18 -66.62 -52.36
C ALA A 77 38.00 -66.13 -51.51
N GLU A 78 36.86 -66.84 -51.52
CA GLU A 78 35.69 -66.55 -50.68
C GLU A 78 35.99 -66.69 -49.18
N SER A 79 36.77 -67.71 -48.78
CA SER A 79 37.22 -67.87 -47.39
C SER A 79 38.12 -66.72 -46.93
N LEU A 80 38.97 -66.20 -47.82
CA LEU A 80 39.84 -65.06 -47.54
C LEU A 80 39.03 -63.76 -47.42
N GLU A 81 38.04 -63.57 -48.28
CA GLU A 81 37.17 -62.38 -48.27
C GLU A 81 36.24 -62.37 -47.06
N THR A 82 35.60 -63.51 -46.75
CA THR A 82 34.79 -63.66 -45.52
C THR A 82 35.62 -63.47 -44.25
N LYS A 83 36.89 -63.89 -44.24
CA LYS A 83 37.80 -63.63 -43.12
C LYS A 83 38.10 -62.13 -42.96
N LYS A 84 38.35 -61.40 -44.06
CA LYS A 84 38.53 -59.94 -44.01
C LYS A 84 37.27 -59.21 -43.51
N GLN A 85 36.11 -59.63 -43.99
CA GLN A 85 34.82 -59.08 -43.54
C GLN A 85 34.60 -59.38 -42.05
N LEU A 86 34.90 -60.59 -41.59
CA LEU A 86 34.81 -60.98 -40.18
C LEU A 86 35.73 -60.12 -39.29
N ASP A 87 36.97 -59.88 -39.74
CA ASP A 87 37.92 -59.07 -38.99
C ASP A 87 37.49 -57.58 -38.95
N THR A 88 36.89 -57.08 -40.04
CA THR A 88 36.31 -55.73 -40.11
C THR A 88 35.13 -55.59 -39.14
N VAL A 89 34.17 -56.52 -39.18
CA VAL A 89 33.01 -56.54 -38.27
C VAL A 89 33.44 -56.68 -36.81
N LYS A 90 34.48 -57.48 -36.52
CA LYS A 90 35.04 -57.57 -35.17
C LYS A 90 35.65 -56.25 -34.69
N ALA A 91 36.35 -55.53 -35.57
CA ALA A 91 36.91 -54.22 -35.26
C ALA A 91 35.80 -53.19 -35.00
N GLU A 92 34.78 -53.14 -35.87
CA GLU A 92 33.62 -52.28 -35.73
C GLU A 92 32.83 -52.58 -34.46
N LYS A 93 32.57 -53.86 -34.16
CA LYS A 93 31.92 -54.28 -32.91
C LYS A 93 32.69 -53.82 -31.68
N LYS A 94 34.01 -53.94 -31.69
CA LYS A 94 34.85 -53.47 -30.57
C LYS A 94 34.81 -51.94 -30.43
N ASP A 95 34.70 -51.20 -31.54
CA ASP A 95 34.58 -49.75 -31.51
C ASP A 95 33.19 -49.29 -31.02
N THR A 96 32.12 -49.96 -31.45
CA THR A 96 30.76 -49.68 -30.98
C THR A 96 30.58 -50.03 -29.52
N GLU A 97 31.14 -51.15 -29.03
CA GLU A 97 31.14 -51.50 -27.61
C GLU A 97 31.85 -50.43 -26.76
N LYS A 98 32.98 -49.89 -27.24
CA LYS A 98 33.68 -48.77 -26.57
C LYS A 98 32.84 -47.49 -26.54
N LYS A 99 32.20 -47.15 -27.66
CA LYS A 99 31.31 -45.98 -27.76
C LYS A 99 30.09 -46.14 -26.85
N LEU A 100 29.48 -47.32 -26.80
CA LEU A 100 28.35 -47.64 -25.94
C LEU A 100 28.73 -47.49 -24.46
N ALA A 101 29.85 -48.08 -24.04
CA ALA A 101 30.36 -47.95 -22.67
C ALA A 101 30.63 -46.48 -22.29
N LYS A 102 31.14 -45.67 -23.23
CA LYS A 102 31.36 -44.23 -23.01
C LYS A 102 30.03 -43.48 -22.82
N VAL A 103 29.05 -43.71 -23.69
CA VAL A 103 27.72 -43.05 -23.60
C VAL A 103 27.00 -43.48 -22.33
N GLU A 104 27.07 -44.75 -21.93
CA GLU A 104 26.49 -45.22 -20.67
C GLU A 104 27.11 -44.53 -19.44
N ALA A 105 28.43 -44.34 -19.45
CA ALA A 105 29.13 -43.61 -18.39
C ALA A 105 28.71 -42.13 -18.33
N GLU A 106 28.62 -41.46 -19.48
CA GLU A 106 28.17 -40.06 -19.58
C GLU A 106 26.70 -39.91 -19.14
N LEU A 107 25.83 -40.85 -19.54
CA LEU A 107 24.41 -40.85 -19.15
C LEU A 107 24.26 -41.03 -17.64
N ARG A 108 24.99 -41.98 -17.03
CA ARG A 108 24.99 -42.15 -15.56
C ARG A 108 25.47 -40.89 -14.85
N GLN A 109 26.53 -40.25 -15.34
CA GLN A 109 27.03 -39.01 -14.77
C GLN A 109 26.00 -37.87 -14.90
N SER A 110 25.28 -37.80 -16.03
CA SER A 110 24.24 -36.79 -16.23
C SER A 110 23.03 -37.02 -15.33
N ILE A 111 22.60 -38.27 -15.14
CA ILE A 111 21.51 -38.63 -14.22
C ILE A 111 21.87 -38.24 -12.79
N GLU A 112 23.09 -38.55 -12.35
CA GLU A 112 23.57 -38.20 -11.01
C GLU A 112 23.63 -36.67 -10.80
N LYS A 113 24.06 -35.92 -11.82
CA LYS A 113 24.05 -34.45 -11.76
C LYS A 113 22.63 -33.90 -11.72
N ALA A 114 21.73 -34.44 -12.53
CA ALA A 114 20.35 -34.01 -12.59
C ALA A 114 19.62 -34.30 -11.27
N SER A 115 19.78 -35.50 -10.70
CA SER A 115 19.20 -35.85 -9.40
C SER A 115 19.78 -35.00 -8.27
N GLY A 116 21.09 -34.71 -8.30
CA GLY A 116 21.73 -33.82 -7.33
C GLY A 116 21.22 -32.38 -7.42
N LEU A 117 20.95 -31.86 -8.62
CA LEU A 117 20.35 -30.53 -8.80
C LEU A 117 18.87 -30.51 -8.40
N GLU A 118 18.10 -31.54 -8.76
CA GLU A 118 16.70 -31.66 -8.38
C GLU A 118 16.54 -31.72 -6.85
N ALA A 119 17.39 -32.47 -6.17
CA ALA A 119 17.42 -32.52 -4.71
C ALA A 119 17.73 -31.14 -4.10
N LYS A 120 18.69 -30.40 -4.67
CA LYS A 120 19.01 -29.03 -4.22
C LYS A 120 17.85 -28.07 -4.43
N TYR A 121 17.26 -28.04 -5.63
CA TYR A 121 16.11 -27.16 -5.90
C TYR A 121 14.91 -27.50 -5.02
N ARG A 122 14.65 -28.78 -4.77
CA ARG A 122 13.59 -29.21 -3.88
C ARG A 122 13.85 -28.77 -2.44
N GLN A 123 15.11 -28.82 -2.00
CA GLN A 123 15.50 -28.32 -0.68
C GLN A 123 15.33 -26.79 -0.60
N GLU A 124 15.84 -26.04 -1.57
CA GLU A 124 15.70 -24.57 -1.63
C GLU A 124 14.22 -24.14 -1.67
N GLN A 125 13.39 -24.86 -2.42
CA GLN A 125 11.95 -24.60 -2.46
C GLN A 125 11.29 -24.83 -1.09
N GLN A 126 11.64 -25.91 -0.39
CA GLN A 126 11.13 -26.17 0.95
C GLN A 126 11.59 -25.12 1.97
N GLU A 127 12.84 -24.66 1.86
CA GLU A 127 13.39 -23.60 2.72
C GLU A 127 12.67 -22.26 2.48
N LEU A 128 12.44 -21.88 1.21
CA LEU A 128 11.69 -20.66 0.87
C LEU A 128 10.23 -20.72 1.29
N GLU A 129 9.56 -21.87 1.12
CA GLU A 129 8.18 -22.06 1.57
C GLU A 129 8.05 -21.98 3.11
N ALA A 130 9.05 -22.48 3.84
CA ALA A 130 9.12 -22.34 5.28
C ALA A 130 9.35 -20.88 5.69
N GLU A 131 10.30 -20.18 5.05
CA GLU A 131 10.58 -18.78 5.34
C GLU A 131 9.37 -17.87 5.01
N LEU A 132 8.67 -18.11 3.91
CA LEU A 132 7.44 -17.37 3.58
C LEU A 132 6.37 -17.58 4.65
N ARG A 133 6.18 -18.81 5.13
CA ARG A 133 5.23 -19.09 6.21
C ARG A 133 5.61 -18.37 7.49
N ASP A 134 6.87 -18.43 7.90
CA ASP A 134 7.36 -17.75 9.10
C ASP A 134 7.18 -16.23 8.99
N ARG A 135 7.44 -15.65 7.82
CA ARG A 135 7.21 -14.22 7.55
C ARG A 135 5.73 -13.84 7.54
N ASP A 136 4.86 -14.68 6.98
CA ASP A 136 3.42 -14.46 6.98
C ASP A 136 2.86 -14.52 8.42
N GLU A 137 3.34 -15.46 9.24
CA GLU A 137 2.99 -15.54 10.67
C GLU A 137 3.44 -14.29 11.43
N GLU A 138 4.68 -13.83 11.21
CA GLU A 138 5.22 -12.61 11.81
C GLU A 138 4.43 -11.34 11.38
N LEU A 139 4.04 -11.26 10.11
CA LEU A 139 3.21 -10.16 9.61
C LEU A 139 1.82 -10.16 10.23
N GLU A 140 1.23 -11.34 10.43
CA GLU A 140 -0.10 -11.46 11.03
C GLU A 140 -0.07 -11.13 12.53
N GLU A 141 0.99 -11.52 13.25
CA GLU A 141 1.25 -11.08 14.62
C GLU A 141 1.35 -9.54 14.70
N LEU A 142 2.13 -8.91 13.81
CA LEU A 142 2.24 -7.45 13.75
C LEU A 142 0.90 -6.77 13.43
N ARG A 143 0.09 -7.35 12.54
CA ARG A 143 -1.25 -6.84 12.22
C ARG A 143 -2.20 -6.93 13.41
N GLU A 144 -2.09 -7.97 14.24
CA GLU A 144 -2.91 -8.12 15.46
C GLU A 144 -2.74 -6.92 16.41
N HIS A 145 -1.57 -6.29 16.41
CA HIS A 145 -1.27 -5.10 17.23
C HIS A 145 -1.85 -3.79 16.70
N SER A 146 -2.58 -3.82 15.58
CA SER A 146 -3.22 -2.64 15.00
C SER A 146 -4.75 -2.80 14.89
N VAL A 147 -5.44 -1.69 14.65
CA VAL A 147 -6.85 -1.66 14.25
C VAL A 147 -6.92 -1.38 12.75
N GLU A 148 -7.81 -2.05 12.02
CA GLU A 148 -8.05 -1.72 10.63
C GLU A 148 -8.72 -0.33 10.51
N LEU A 149 -8.10 0.59 9.78
CA LEU A 149 -8.63 1.92 9.55
C LEU A 149 -9.45 1.96 8.27
N LYS A 150 -10.57 2.67 8.33
CA LYS A 150 -11.56 2.74 7.26
C LYS A 150 -11.24 3.85 6.26
N GLU A 151 -11.44 3.61 4.97
CA GLU A 151 -11.25 4.63 3.94
C GLU A 151 -12.32 5.72 4.03
N VAL A 152 -11.92 6.99 3.95
CA VAL A 152 -12.87 8.14 4.03
C VAL A 152 -13.80 8.17 2.82
N ALA A 153 -13.34 7.73 1.65
CA ALA A 153 -14.15 7.71 0.44
C ALA A 153 -15.44 6.87 0.60
N GLU A 154 -15.33 5.75 1.32
CA GLU A 154 -16.43 4.82 1.58
C GLU A 154 -17.33 5.29 2.75
N ASN A 155 -16.81 6.14 3.63
CA ASN A 155 -17.44 6.53 4.90
C ASN A 155 -17.79 8.03 4.95
N LYS A 156 -17.85 8.69 3.79
CA LYS A 156 -17.97 10.16 3.67
C LYS A 156 -19.28 10.69 4.24
N GLU A 157 -20.39 10.02 3.97
CA GLU A 157 -21.71 10.43 4.46
C GLU A 157 -21.80 10.35 5.99
N GLU A 158 -21.29 9.27 6.58
CA GLU A 158 -21.27 9.08 8.03
C GLU A 158 -20.34 10.10 8.70
N LEU A 159 -19.18 10.41 8.10
CA LEU A 159 -18.27 11.47 8.55
C LEU A 159 -18.96 12.84 8.57
N TYR A 160 -19.63 13.24 7.49
CA TYR A 160 -20.33 14.53 7.43
C TYR A 160 -21.50 14.58 8.42
N ALA A 161 -22.27 13.50 8.53
CA ALA A 161 -23.36 13.41 9.50
C ALA A 161 -22.85 13.51 10.95
N ALA A 162 -21.72 12.87 11.27
CA ALA A 162 -21.09 12.94 12.57
C ALA A 162 -20.68 14.38 12.91
N LEU A 163 -19.93 15.04 12.03
CA LEU A 163 -19.49 16.43 12.23
C LEU A 163 -20.67 17.40 12.35
N GLU A 164 -21.71 17.24 11.51
CA GLU A 164 -22.88 18.10 11.52
C GLU A 164 -23.74 17.92 12.77
N THR A 165 -23.84 16.69 13.30
CA THR A 165 -24.54 16.39 14.55
C THR A 165 -23.91 17.16 15.71
N ILE A 166 -22.59 17.02 15.90
CA ILE A 166 -21.84 17.71 16.95
C ILE A 166 -22.02 19.23 16.82
N ARG A 167 -21.85 19.77 15.61
CA ARG A 167 -22.00 21.20 15.33
C ARG A 167 -23.40 21.70 15.67
N THR A 168 -24.43 20.99 15.22
CA THR A 168 -25.83 21.38 15.42
C THR A 168 -26.21 21.35 16.90
N GLU A 169 -25.77 20.34 17.64
CA GLU A 169 -26.03 20.25 19.07
C GLU A 169 -25.31 21.34 19.87
N ALA A 170 -24.07 21.66 19.52
CA ALA A 170 -23.34 22.78 20.15
C ALA A 170 -24.02 24.13 19.87
N ILE A 171 -24.48 24.38 18.64
CA ILE A 171 -25.25 25.57 18.29
C ILE A 171 -26.56 25.62 19.07
N LYS A 172 -27.29 24.50 19.15
CA LYS A 172 -28.55 24.39 19.89
C LYS A 172 -28.33 24.70 21.38
N LEU A 173 -27.30 24.14 22.01
CA LEU A 173 -26.94 24.41 23.39
C LEU A 173 -26.68 25.91 23.62
N ALA A 174 -25.80 26.50 22.80
CA ALA A 174 -25.45 27.91 22.93
C ALA A 174 -26.67 28.83 22.71
N LEU A 175 -27.52 28.55 21.71
CA LEU A 175 -28.73 29.33 21.47
C LEU A 175 -29.75 29.19 22.60
N THR A 176 -29.92 27.99 23.15
CA THR A 176 -30.91 27.73 24.20
C THR A 176 -30.59 28.49 25.49
N TYR A 177 -29.33 28.45 25.93
CA TYR A 177 -28.93 28.99 27.24
C TYR A 177 -28.32 30.40 27.18
N PHE A 178 -27.69 30.77 26.07
CA PHE A 178 -27.02 32.07 25.92
C PHE A 178 -27.70 32.99 24.90
N GLY A 179 -28.65 32.44 24.13
CA GLY A 179 -29.55 33.18 23.25
C GLY A 179 -30.78 33.78 23.96
N MET A 180 -30.92 33.58 25.27
CA MET A 180 -31.95 34.25 26.07
C MET A 180 -31.50 35.62 26.58
N GLU A 181 -32.47 36.40 27.07
CA GLU A 181 -32.18 37.63 27.79
C GLU A 181 -31.70 37.29 29.21
N LEU A 182 -30.47 37.69 29.53
CA LEU A 182 -29.85 37.48 30.84
C LEU A 182 -29.89 38.78 31.64
N GLN A 183 -29.82 38.67 32.97
CA GLN A 183 -29.80 39.84 33.85
C GLN A 183 -28.53 40.69 33.65
N LEU A 184 -28.63 42.00 33.92
CA LEU A 184 -27.48 42.91 33.83
C LEU A 184 -26.39 42.50 34.85
N GLY A 185 -25.14 42.43 34.38
CA GLY A 185 -23.95 42.16 35.21
C GLY A 185 -23.40 40.73 35.11
N THR A 186 -24.20 39.79 34.63
CA THR A 186 -23.79 38.39 34.44
C THR A 186 -22.77 38.21 33.30
N ASP A 187 -22.72 39.18 32.39
CA ASP A 187 -21.79 39.19 31.24
C ASP A 187 -20.33 39.46 31.65
N ASP A 188 -20.07 40.14 32.77
CA ASP A 188 -18.71 40.51 33.17
C ASP A 188 -17.89 39.29 33.58
N ASP A 189 -18.48 38.40 34.37
CA ASP A 189 -17.82 37.18 34.85
C ASP A 189 -17.62 36.16 33.74
N LEU A 190 -18.61 36.04 32.82
CA LEU A 190 -18.51 35.16 31.66
C LEU A 190 -17.31 35.53 30.78
N TRP A 191 -17.17 36.81 30.39
CA TRP A 191 -16.03 37.27 29.57
C TRP A 191 -14.70 37.18 30.31
N LYS A 192 -14.69 37.46 31.63
CA LYS A 192 -13.47 37.37 32.45
C LYS A 192 -12.95 35.94 32.50
N LYS A 193 -13.84 34.95 32.68
CA LYS A 193 -13.48 33.53 32.73
C LYS A 193 -13.16 32.96 31.35
N ALA A 194 -13.88 33.39 30.32
CA ALA A 194 -13.66 32.97 28.94
C ALA A 194 -12.49 33.70 28.25
N LYS A 195 -11.70 34.52 28.97
CA LYS A 195 -10.68 35.40 28.37
C LYS A 195 -9.63 34.63 27.56
N ALA A 196 -9.27 33.42 27.97
CA ALA A 196 -8.32 32.58 27.24
C ALA A 196 -8.91 32.04 25.93
N GLN A 197 -10.22 31.75 25.93
CA GLN A 197 -10.96 31.20 24.80
C GLN A 197 -11.48 32.28 23.82
N SER A 198 -11.63 33.52 24.31
CA SER A 198 -12.30 34.64 23.63
C SER A 198 -11.37 35.72 23.09
N THR A 199 -10.13 35.37 22.80
CA THR A 199 -9.12 36.32 22.31
C THR A 199 -9.63 37.13 21.13
N GLY A 200 -9.77 38.45 21.33
CA GLY A 200 -10.24 39.39 20.31
C GLY A 200 -11.75 39.64 20.27
N MET A 201 -12.58 38.89 21.02
CA MET A 201 -14.03 39.06 21.02
C MET A 201 -14.44 40.30 21.84
N PRO A 202 -15.06 41.33 21.24
CA PRO A 202 -15.46 42.52 21.99
C PRO A 202 -16.62 42.22 22.93
N LYS A 203 -16.65 42.89 24.08
CA LYS A 203 -17.76 42.79 25.02
C LYS A 203 -18.89 43.75 24.61
N PRO A 204 -20.13 43.26 24.46
CA PRO A 204 -21.32 44.08 24.19
C PRO A 204 -21.69 44.95 25.41
N ARG A 205 -22.22 46.17 25.20
CA ARG A 205 -22.48 47.12 26.31
C ARG A 205 -23.93 47.56 26.43
N SER A 206 -24.69 47.68 25.35
CA SER A 206 -25.96 48.43 25.41
C SER A 206 -27.12 47.84 24.59
N SER A 207 -26.86 47.08 23.52
CA SER A 207 -27.93 46.40 22.78
C SER A 207 -28.19 44.97 23.29
N PRO A 208 -29.41 44.62 23.75
CA PRO A 208 -29.77 43.26 24.15
C PRO A 208 -29.55 42.22 23.04
N ASP A 209 -29.74 42.61 21.78
CA ASP A 209 -29.60 41.72 20.62
C ASP A 209 -28.14 41.46 20.27
N LEU A 210 -27.31 42.51 20.25
CA LEU A 210 -25.86 42.35 20.05
C LEU A 210 -25.26 41.54 21.21
N ALA A 211 -25.70 41.82 22.45
CA ALA A 211 -25.21 41.12 23.62
C ALA A 211 -25.46 39.62 23.56
N ARG A 212 -26.69 39.23 23.21
CA ARG A 212 -27.12 37.86 23.00
C ARG A 212 -26.28 37.14 21.93
N ARG A 213 -26.08 37.75 20.76
CA ARG A 213 -25.29 37.15 19.67
C ARG A 213 -23.83 36.93 20.09
N MET A 214 -23.25 37.91 20.79
CA MET A 214 -21.88 37.81 21.27
C MET A 214 -21.73 36.75 22.37
N ARG A 215 -22.72 36.58 23.25
CA ARG A 215 -22.74 35.48 24.22
C ARG A 215 -22.80 34.11 23.56
N VAL A 216 -23.66 33.94 22.56
CA VAL A 216 -23.75 32.68 21.80
C VAL A 216 -22.43 32.37 21.10
N ALA A 217 -21.83 33.38 20.46
CA ALA A 217 -20.51 33.26 19.83
C ALA A 217 -19.42 32.88 20.83
N LEU A 218 -19.40 33.54 21.99
CA LEU A 218 -18.46 33.26 23.08
C LEU A 218 -18.62 31.82 23.58
N MET A 219 -19.85 31.41 23.86
CA MET A 219 -20.14 30.08 24.36
C MET A 219 -19.72 29.00 23.36
N LEU A 220 -20.05 29.18 22.08
CA LEU A 220 -19.59 28.28 21.02
C LEU A 220 -18.07 28.16 20.98
N SER A 221 -17.36 29.28 21.12
CA SER A 221 -15.89 29.27 21.12
C SER A 221 -15.31 28.52 22.33
N VAL A 222 -15.96 28.60 23.49
CA VAL A 222 -15.58 27.84 24.69
C VAL A 222 -15.83 26.35 24.46
N VAL A 223 -17.05 25.96 24.09
CA VAL A 223 -17.39 24.55 23.80
C VAL A 223 -16.42 23.97 22.78
N ALA A 224 -16.19 24.66 21.67
CA ALA A 224 -15.30 24.20 20.62
C ALA A 224 -13.88 23.94 21.12
N ARG A 225 -13.32 24.83 21.94
CA ARG A 225 -11.95 24.70 22.45
C ARG A 225 -11.81 23.58 23.48
N GLU A 226 -12.77 23.46 24.38
CA GLU A 226 -12.76 22.38 25.39
C GLU A 226 -12.94 21.01 24.71
N LEU A 227 -13.86 20.89 23.74
CA LEU A 227 -13.98 19.68 22.93
C LEU A 227 -12.70 19.40 22.12
N CYS A 228 -12.05 20.42 21.56
CA CYS A 228 -10.77 20.20 20.86
C CYS A 228 -9.67 19.71 21.79
N GLN A 229 -9.65 20.18 23.04
CA GLN A 229 -8.62 19.83 24.01
C GLN A 229 -8.76 18.39 24.51
N HIS A 230 -9.98 17.91 24.68
CA HIS A 230 -10.25 16.63 25.35
C HIS A 230 -10.89 15.57 24.43
N VAL A 231 -11.76 15.97 23.51
CA VAL A 231 -12.54 15.05 22.67
C VAL A 231 -11.94 14.91 21.27
N PHE A 232 -11.62 16.00 20.58
CA PHE A 232 -11.14 15.94 19.19
C PHE A 232 -9.65 15.59 19.09
N GLN A 233 -9.27 14.50 19.72
CA GLN A 233 -7.91 13.95 19.74
C GLN A 233 -7.80 12.81 18.74
N PRO A 234 -6.62 12.58 18.11
CA PRO A 234 -6.43 11.48 17.16
C PRO A 234 -6.44 10.10 17.84
N ALA A 235 -6.11 10.05 19.13
CA ALA A 235 -5.98 8.86 19.96
C ALA A 235 -6.13 9.30 21.44
N TYR A 236 -6.92 8.59 22.23
CA TYR A 236 -7.10 8.85 23.67
C TYR A 236 -6.04 8.15 24.51
N LEU A 237 -4.84 8.73 24.53
CA LEU A 237 -3.79 8.31 25.46
C LEU A 237 -3.89 9.04 26.81
N SER A 238 -3.26 8.46 27.83
CA SER A 238 -3.21 9.03 29.18
C SER A 238 -2.70 10.49 29.19
N GLU A 239 -3.19 11.31 30.12
CA GLU A 239 -2.90 12.76 30.27
C GLU A 239 -1.40 13.11 30.31
N GLN A 240 -0.55 12.16 30.70
CA GLN A 240 0.89 12.39 30.74
C GLN A 240 1.53 12.51 29.35
N VAL A 241 0.85 12.03 28.29
CA VAL A 241 1.36 12.05 26.91
C VAL A 241 0.89 13.31 26.18
N ARG A 242 1.29 14.47 26.70
CA ARG A 242 1.02 15.75 26.01
C ARG A 242 1.88 15.85 24.74
N GLY A 243 1.28 16.37 23.66
CA GLY A 243 1.98 16.67 22.40
C GLY A 243 1.91 15.57 21.34
N ILE A 244 1.22 14.46 21.61
CA ILE A 244 1.03 13.42 20.59
C ILE A 244 0.21 13.92 19.40
N ASP A 245 -0.81 14.75 19.65
CA ASP A 245 -1.60 15.38 18.59
C ASP A 245 -0.73 16.25 17.66
N SER A 246 0.16 17.08 18.21
CA SER A 246 1.10 17.86 17.39
C SER A 246 2.06 16.96 16.61
N PHE A 247 2.55 15.88 17.23
CA PHE A 247 3.44 14.93 16.57
C PHE A 247 2.75 14.20 15.41
N LEU A 248 1.56 13.63 15.65
CA LEU A 248 0.78 12.93 14.63
C LEU A 248 0.34 13.89 13.52
N ARG A 249 0.05 15.15 13.83
CA ARG A 249 -0.25 16.18 12.84
C ARG A 249 0.92 16.48 11.92
N ASP A 250 2.12 16.60 12.46
CA ASP A 250 3.32 16.84 11.65
C ASP A 250 3.74 15.59 10.89
N LEU A 251 3.54 14.41 11.47
CA LEU A 251 3.73 13.13 10.79
C LEU A 251 2.76 12.97 9.62
N ALA A 252 1.47 13.27 9.79
CA ALA A 252 0.47 13.21 8.73
C ALA A 252 0.82 14.05 7.50
N LYS A 253 1.51 15.19 7.69
CA LYS A 253 1.97 16.04 6.57
C LYS A 253 3.17 15.47 5.85
N ARG A 254 4.06 14.78 6.57
CA ARG A 254 5.33 14.26 6.04
C ARG A 254 5.15 12.86 5.42
N ASP A 255 4.43 12.01 6.13
CA ASP A 255 4.19 10.60 5.81
C ASP A 255 2.81 10.18 6.34
N PRO A 256 1.76 10.35 5.53
CA PRO A 256 0.39 9.96 5.88
C PRO A 256 0.24 8.47 6.21
N GLU A 257 1.01 7.59 5.57
CA GLU A 257 0.90 6.14 5.76
C GLU A 257 1.49 5.74 7.11
N GLN A 258 2.66 6.29 7.45
CA GLN A 258 3.29 6.07 8.75
C GLN A 258 2.42 6.63 9.89
N GLU A 259 1.80 7.80 9.71
CA GLU A 259 0.85 8.34 10.70
C GLU A 259 -0.34 7.41 10.89
N SER A 260 -0.97 6.98 9.80
CA SER A 260 -2.13 6.10 9.81
C SER A 260 -1.80 4.79 10.53
N HIS A 261 -0.63 4.20 10.26
CA HIS A 261 -0.18 2.98 10.94
C HIS A 261 0.08 3.21 12.44
N LEU A 262 0.77 4.30 12.81
CA LEU A 262 1.01 4.58 14.23
C LEU A 262 -0.31 4.80 14.98
N ARG A 263 -1.21 5.60 14.42
CA ARG A 263 -2.53 5.85 15.02
C ARG A 263 -3.35 4.57 15.14
N SER A 264 -3.29 3.65 14.17
CA SER A 264 -4.00 2.38 14.26
C SER A 264 -3.49 1.49 15.40
N VAL A 265 -2.19 1.50 15.67
CA VAL A 265 -1.58 0.83 16.83
C VAL A 265 -2.03 1.49 18.13
N LEU A 266 -2.01 2.83 18.21
CA LEU A 266 -2.47 3.56 19.40
C LEU A 266 -3.94 3.26 19.73
N LEU A 267 -4.82 3.28 18.73
CA LEU A 267 -6.23 2.92 18.90
C LEU A 267 -6.43 1.45 19.35
N LYS A 268 -5.53 0.54 18.96
CA LYS A 268 -5.55 -0.85 19.45
C LYS A 268 -5.21 -0.92 20.94
N THR A 269 -4.23 -0.12 21.39
CA THR A 269 -3.88 -0.02 22.81
C THR A 269 -5.00 0.59 23.65
N GLU A 270 -5.87 1.40 23.02
CA GLU A 270 -7.11 1.95 23.59
C GLU A 270 -8.30 0.97 23.53
N ASN A 271 -8.13 -0.31 23.19
CA ASN A 271 -9.27 -1.21 23.11
C ASN A 271 -9.72 -1.68 24.52
N PRO A 272 -10.97 -1.37 24.94
CA PRO A 272 -11.49 -1.70 26.27
C PRO A 272 -11.64 -3.20 26.56
N ALA A 273 -11.46 -4.06 25.56
CA ALA A 273 -11.52 -5.51 25.75
C ALA A 273 -10.31 -6.09 26.50
N LYS A 274 -9.13 -5.42 26.48
CA LYS A 274 -7.88 -5.93 27.09
C LYS A 274 -7.52 -5.23 28.43
N THR A 275 -8.08 -4.07 28.72
CA THR A 275 -7.86 -3.34 29.99
C THR A 275 -9.01 -3.60 30.96
N ARG A 276 -8.67 -4.03 32.19
CA ARG A 276 -9.62 -4.36 33.27
C ARG A 276 -10.86 -3.44 33.25
N ILE A 277 -12.02 -4.07 33.16
CA ILE A 277 -13.42 -3.58 33.02
C ILE A 277 -13.84 -2.36 33.87
N GLY A 278 -12.97 -1.80 34.72
CA GLY A 278 -13.26 -0.60 35.52
C GLY A 278 -12.34 0.61 35.32
N SER A 279 -11.23 0.56 34.57
CA SER A 279 -10.29 1.71 34.50
C SER A 279 -10.44 2.58 33.26
N MET A 280 -10.84 2.03 32.12
CA MET A 280 -10.88 2.80 30.86
C MET A 280 -12.23 3.46 30.59
N ASN A 281 -13.35 2.89 31.05
CA ASN A 281 -14.61 3.62 31.13
C ASN A 281 -14.43 4.88 31.99
N ARG A 282 -13.71 4.78 33.12
CA ARG A 282 -13.33 5.95 33.92
C ARG A 282 -12.53 7.00 33.16
N TRP A 283 -11.69 6.61 32.20
CA TRP A 283 -10.92 7.57 31.40
C TRP A 283 -11.80 8.30 30.38
N VAL A 284 -12.68 7.56 29.71
CA VAL A 284 -13.67 8.14 28.78
C VAL A 284 -14.62 9.06 29.54
N ASP A 285 -15.13 8.59 30.68
CA ASP A 285 -15.92 9.38 31.61
C ASP A 285 -15.13 10.62 32.03
N GLN A 286 -13.82 10.50 32.34
CA GLN A 286 -12.96 11.63 32.69
C GLN A 286 -12.82 12.64 31.55
N LEU A 287 -12.60 12.22 30.29
CA LEU A 287 -12.49 13.15 29.15
C LEU A 287 -13.78 13.93 28.90
N VAL A 288 -14.91 13.24 29.01
CA VAL A 288 -16.26 13.85 28.93
C VAL A 288 -16.46 14.81 30.11
N HIS A 289 -16.09 14.40 31.32
CA HIS A 289 -16.18 15.22 32.53
C HIS A 289 -15.23 16.42 32.53
N ASP A 290 -14.01 16.30 32.01
CA ASP A 290 -13.05 17.40 31.91
C ASP A 290 -13.55 18.46 30.93
N SER A 291 -14.09 18.03 29.78
CA SER A 291 -14.76 18.91 28.83
C SER A 291 -15.95 19.61 29.47
N PHE A 292 -16.79 18.84 30.17
CA PHE A 292 -17.94 19.35 30.90
C PHE A 292 -17.54 20.36 31.97
N ASP A 293 -16.54 20.07 32.81
CA ASP A 293 -16.07 20.91 33.90
C ASP A 293 -15.43 22.19 33.37
N GLY A 294 -14.61 22.10 32.31
CA GLY A 294 -14.01 23.24 31.63
C GLY A 294 -15.07 24.21 31.11
N ILE A 295 -16.11 23.66 30.47
CA ILE A 295 -17.23 24.43 29.94
C ILE A 295 -18.10 25.00 31.07
N SER A 296 -18.50 24.18 32.04
CA SER A 296 -19.37 24.56 33.18
C SER A 296 -18.72 25.65 34.03
N LYS A 297 -17.41 25.56 34.29
CA LYS A 297 -16.67 26.59 35.06
C LYS A 297 -16.80 28.00 34.47
N VAL A 298 -16.85 28.09 33.14
CA VAL A 298 -17.02 29.35 32.40
C VAL A 298 -18.51 29.74 32.30
N ALA A 299 -19.36 28.77 31.98
CA ALA A 299 -20.77 28.97 31.63
C ALA A 299 -21.69 29.19 32.84
N SER A 300 -21.50 28.47 33.95
CA SER A 300 -22.48 28.40 35.05
C SER A 300 -22.66 29.71 35.81
N THR A 301 -21.71 30.65 35.69
CA THR A 301 -21.91 32.01 36.22
C THR A 301 -22.86 32.87 35.39
N ALA A 302 -23.07 32.51 34.12
CA ALA A 302 -23.92 33.25 33.18
C ALA A 302 -25.38 32.79 33.19
N ILE A 303 -25.67 31.60 33.71
CA ILE A 303 -26.96 30.94 33.56
C ILE A 303 -27.79 31.16 34.83
N PRO A 304 -29.10 31.46 34.71
CA PRO A 304 -30.00 31.52 35.86
C PRO A 304 -29.98 30.22 36.67
N ASN A 305 -29.96 30.32 38.01
CA ASN A 305 -29.83 29.16 38.91
C ASN A 305 -30.89 28.07 38.68
N ASP A 306 -32.10 28.44 38.24
CA ASP A 306 -33.19 27.53 37.90
C ASP A 306 -32.95 26.73 36.61
N LYS A 307 -32.02 27.19 35.76
CA LYS A 307 -31.66 26.56 34.47
C LYS A 307 -30.30 25.88 34.45
N VAL A 308 -29.48 26.05 35.48
CA VAL A 308 -28.14 25.42 35.57
C VAL A 308 -28.23 23.90 35.45
N GLY A 309 -29.17 23.24 36.16
CA GLY A 309 -29.31 21.78 36.09
C GLY A 309 -29.72 21.26 34.70
N GLU A 310 -30.61 21.98 34.00
CA GLU A 310 -30.98 21.65 32.61
C GLU A 310 -29.78 21.83 31.67
N PHE A 311 -29.03 22.94 31.84
CA PHE A 311 -27.84 23.22 31.05
C PHE A 311 -26.76 22.15 31.23
N GLU A 312 -26.48 21.76 32.47
CA GLU A 312 -25.47 20.75 32.77
C GLU A 312 -25.86 19.39 32.16
N ALA A 313 -27.14 18.99 32.24
CA ALA A 313 -27.61 17.77 31.61
C ALA A 313 -27.45 17.81 30.08
N ASP A 314 -27.83 18.92 29.43
CA ASP A 314 -27.68 19.08 27.97
C ASP A 314 -26.21 19.19 27.53
N LEU A 315 -25.35 19.79 28.35
CA LEU A 315 -23.92 19.87 28.11
C LEU A 315 -23.25 18.49 28.21
N LEU A 316 -23.58 17.70 29.22
CA LEU A 316 -23.06 16.34 29.36
C LEU A 316 -23.44 15.50 28.14
N ARG A 317 -24.72 15.56 27.73
CA ARG A 317 -25.23 14.88 26.54
C ARG A 317 -24.49 15.29 25.26
N LEU A 318 -24.16 16.58 25.11
CA LEU A 318 -23.35 17.07 24.00
C LEU A 318 -21.94 16.47 24.03
N CYS A 319 -21.27 16.44 25.19
CA CYS A 319 -19.93 15.88 25.32
C CYS A 319 -19.91 14.37 25.01
N GLU A 320 -20.89 13.61 25.51
CA GLU A 320 -21.06 12.19 25.21
C GLU A 320 -21.27 11.96 23.70
N THR A 321 -22.19 12.72 23.09
CA THR A 321 -22.47 12.63 21.65
C THR A 321 -21.24 12.98 20.83
N ALA A 322 -20.52 14.04 21.21
CA ALA A 322 -19.28 14.45 20.55
C ALA A 322 -18.20 13.35 20.63
N TYR A 323 -18.04 12.74 21.79
CA TYR A 323 -17.11 11.63 21.99
C TYR A 323 -17.46 10.42 21.11
N GLU A 324 -18.71 9.98 21.11
CA GLU A 324 -19.15 8.83 20.30
C GLU A 324 -18.93 9.05 18.81
N LYS A 325 -19.34 10.23 18.31
CA LYS A 325 -19.17 10.61 16.90
C LYS A 325 -17.69 10.77 16.54
N TRP A 326 -16.87 11.33 17.43
CA TRP A 326 -15.45 11.47 17.19
C TRP A 326 -14.70 10.14 17.21
N ARG A 327 -15.13 9.18 18.03
CA ARG A 327 -14.55 7.83 18.05
C ARG A 327 -14.64 7.13 16.70
N PHE A 328 -15.76 7.30 16.01
CA PHE A 328 -15.88 6.85 14.62
C PHE A 328 -14.85 7.54 13.71
N ILE A 329 -14.73 8.87 13.81
CA ILE A 329 -13.79 9.67 13.01
C ILE A 329 -12.34 9.22 13.25
N GLN A 330 -11.97 8.87 14.48
CA GLN A 330 -10.66 8.31 14.81
C GLN A 330 -10.36 6.99 14.09
N THR A 331 -11.36 6.21 13.66
CA THR A 331 -11.14 4.96 12.92
C THR A 331 -10.93 5.16 11.42
N LEU A 332 -11.00 6.40 10.92
CA LEU A 332 -10.79 6.71 9.51
C LEU A 332 -9.30 6.73 9.18
N LYS A 333 -8.93 6.39 7.94
CA LYS A 333 -7.53 6.36 7.48
C LYS A 333 -6.92 7.75 7.40
N ASN A 334 -7.70 8.75 6.97
CA ASN A 334 -7.24 10.13 6.95
C ASN A 334 -7.31 10.75 8.35
N HIS A 335 -6.25 11.49 8.72
CA HIS A 335 -6.21 12.23 9.96
C HIS A 335 -7.09 13.49 9.87
N ILE A 336 -8.33 13.38 10.35
CA ILE A 336 -9.27 14.51 10.44
C ILE A 336 -8.99 15.30 11.71
N ARG A 337 -8.89 16.63 11.60
CA ARG A 337 -8.62 17.49 12.76
C ARG A 337 -9.42 18.79 12.74
N PRO A 338 -9.69 19.38 13.91
CA PRO A 338 -10.17 20.75 14.00
C PRO A 338 -9.07 21.74 13.59
N ASP A 339 -9.49 22.82 12.95
CA ASP A 339 -8.65 23.93 12.55
C ASP A 339 -9.29 25.27 12.89
N PHE A 340 -8.57 26.07 13.67
CA PHE A 340 -8.94 27.43 14.05
C PHE A 340 -8.15 28.49 13.26
N ALA A 341 -7.21 28.07 12.41
CA ALA A 341 -6.37 29.00 11.67
C ALA A 341 -7.11 29.55 10.44
N ILE A 342 -7.40 30.86 10.50
CA ILE A 342 -7.71 31.68 9.33
C ILE A 342 -6.36 32.05 8.70
N GLY A 343 -6.06 31.46 7.54
CA GLY A 343 -4.87 31.77 6.76
C GLY A 343 -5.05 33.03 5.92
N PHE A 344 -3.96 33.50 5.30
CA PHE A 344 -3.99 34.72 4.45
C PHE A 344 -4.34 34.43 2.98
N SER A 345 -4.63 33.18 2.60
CA SER A 345 -4.85 32.79 1.19
C SER A 345 -6.33 32.82 0.82
N LEU A 346 -6.77 33.97 0.31
CA LEU A 346 -8.17 34.31 -0.01
C LEU A 346 -8.92 33.29 -0.89
N GLU A 347 -8.24 32.56 -1.77
CA GLU A 347 -8.89 31.66 -2.75
C GLU A 347 -9.34 30.31 -2.16
N GLN A 348 -8.76 29.86 -1.04
CA GLN A 348 -9.14 28.60 -0.37
C GLN A 348 -10.01 28.80 0.89
N GLU A 349 -10.18 30.04 1.34
CA GLU A 349 -10.83 30.35 2.61
C GLU A 349 -12.36 30.47 2.51
N GLU A 350 -12.89 30.88 1.35
CA GLU A 350 -14.34 31.08 1.17
C GLU A 350 -15.13 29.77 1.35
N ASP A 351 -14.51 28.64 1.03
CA ASP A 351 -15.11 27.32 1.23
C ASP A 351 -14.87 26.72 2.61
N LYS A 352 -13.98 27.30 3.41
CA LYS A 352 -13.66 26.79 4.75
C LYS A 352 -14.54 27.39 5.85
N TRP A 353 -15.02 28.62 5.67
CA TRP A 353 -15.67 29.37 6.73
C TRP A 353 -17.10 29.78 6.37
N SER A 354 -17.98 29.76 7.37
CA SER A 354 -19.35 30.26 7.24
C SER A 354 -19.65 31.26 8.35
N PRO A 355 -20.43 32.32 8.06
CA PRO A 355 -20.78 33.29 9.08
C PRO A 355 -21.71 32.65 10.12
N LEU A 356 -21.52 33.02 11.40
CA LEU A 356 -22.42 32.60 12.47
C LEU A 356 -23.88 32.97 12.10
N PRO A 357 -24.86 32.04 12.20
CA PRO A 357 -26.24 32.30 11.84
C PRO A 357 -26.79 33.52 12.59
N SER A 358 -27.31 34.49 11.85
CA SER A 358 -27.85 35.73 12.43
C SER A 358 -29.19 35.55 13.14
N THR A 359 -29.89 34.44 12.92
CA THR A 359 -31.20 34.16 13.51
C THR A 359 -31.02 33.51 14.87
N VAL A 360 -30.96 34.34 15.92
CA VAL A 360 -31.36 33.87 17.25
C VAL A 360 -32.89 33.86 17.24
N PRO A 361 -33.56 32.70 17.38
CA PRO A 361 -35.02 32.69 17.44
C PRO A 361 -35.45 33.51 18.66
N SER A 362 -36.21 34.58 18.45
CA SER A 362 -36.86 35.29 19.55
C SER A 362 -37.80 34.32 20.28
N PRO A 363 -37.63 34.10 21.59
CA PRO A 363 -38.66 33.43 22.36
C PRO A 363 -39.89 34.36 22.43
N LEU A 364 -41.08 33.80 22.23
CA LEU A 364 -42.39 34.46 22.16
C LEU A 364 -42.77 35.11 20.81
N GLN A 365 -43.14 34.29 19.83
CA GLN A 365 -44.30 34.61 19.01
C GLN A 365 -45.33 33.49 19.13
N SER A 366 -46.31 33.71 19.99
CA SER A 366 -47.52 32.91 20.10
C SER A 366 -48.21 32.80 18.72
N PRO A 367 -48.84 31.65 18.39
CA PRO A 367 -49.54 31.50 17.13
C PRO A 367 -50.71 32.50 17.05
N LYS A 368 -50.70 33.31 15.99
CA LYS A 368 -51.70 34.34 15.70
C LYS A 368 -53.12 33.77 15.70
N ALA A 369 -53.93 34.21 16.66
CA ALA A 369 -55.39 34.17 16.51
C ALA A 369 -55.80 35.20 15.45
N LYS A 370 -56.49 34.72 14.42
CA LYS A 370 -57.22 35.56 13.45
C LYS A 370 -58.29 36.34 14.19
N GLN A 371 -58.25 37.67 14.15
CA GLN A 371 -59.45 38.47 14.34
C GLN A 371 -59.52 39.61 13.33
N GLN A 372 -60.74 39.77 12.83
CA GLN A 372 -61.14 40.48 11.63
C GLN A 372 -61.21 42.00 11.83
N ARG A 373 -60.99 42.69 10.71
CA ARG A 373 -61.40 44.04 10.29
C ARG A 373 -62.40 44.82 11.19
N ALA A 374 -62.14 46.12 11.35
CA ALA A 374 -62.96 47.21 10.77
C ALA A 374 -62.26 48.60 10.85
N ASN A 375 -62.33 49.35 9.73
CA ASN A 375 -62.30 50.82 9.48
C ASN A 375 -61.59 51.79 10.47
N GLY A 376 -60.81 52.79 10.07
CA GLY A 376 -60.57 53.39 8.75
C GLY A 376 -59.64 54.62 8.83
N THR A 377 -59.50 55.30 7.68
CA THR A 377 -58.92 56.63 7.39
C THR A 377 -57.39 56.84 7.41
N ALA A 378 -56.83 56.75 6.20
CA ALA A 378 -55.88 57.64 5.51
C ALA A 378 -54.84 58.43 6.32
N SER A 379 -53.55 58.20 6.04
CA SER A 379 -52.68 59.13 5.29
C SER A 379 -51.22 58.62 5.24
N ALA A 380 -50.51 59.08 4.20
CA ALA A 380 -49.05 59.11 4.04
C ALA A 380 -48.29 57.78 3.80
N GLN A 381 -48.24 57.48 2.51
CA GLN A 381 -47.14 56.87 1.76
C GLN A 381 -45.74 57.09 2.39
N ALA A 382 -45.18 56.04 2.97
CA ALA A 382 -43.74 55.90 3.20
C ALA A 382 -43.36 54.46 2.87
N THR A 383 -42.74 54.26 1.71
CA THR A 383 -42.07 53.02 1.33
C THR A 383 -40.92 52.76 2.30
N PRO A 384 -40.91 51.67 3.09
CA PRO A 384 -39.69 51.23 3.74
C PRO A 384 -38.86 50.51 2.68
N LYS A 385 -37.70 51.09 2.33
CA LYS A 385 -36.62 50.37 1.66
C LYS A 385 -36.31 49.13 2.51
N LYS A 386 -36.69 47.98 1.98
CA LYS A 386 -36.32 46.66 2.49
C LYS A 386 -34.82 46.52 2.25
N SER A 387 -34.00 46.95 3.22
CA SER A 387 -32.58 46.62 3.27
C SER A 387 -32.47 45.13 3.58
N GLN A 388 -32.57 44.33 2.53
CA GLN A 388 -32.10 42.96 2.52
C GLN A 388 -30.60 43.01 2.87
N PRO A 389 -30.12 42.27 3.88
CA PRO A 389 -28.69 42.20 4.13
C PRO A 389 -28.08 41.51 2.91
N SER A 390 -27.36 42.29 2.11
CA SER A 390 -26.43 41.76 1.12
C SER A 390 -25.48 40.83 1.87
N ALA A 391 -25.36 39.60 1.39
CA ALA A 391 -24.26 38.73 1.75
C ALA A 391 -22.98 39.50 1.39
N GLY A 392 -22.29 40.02 2.41
CA GLY A 392 -21.09 40.82 2.25
C GLY A 392 -19.94 39.94 1.76
N ASN A 393 -19.07 40.53 0.92
CA ASN A 393 -17.85 39.91 0.45
C ASN A 393 -17.01 39.35 1.62
N PRO A 394 -16.50 38.10 1.56
CA PRO A 394 -15.67 37.50 2.60
C PRO A 394 -14.28 38.13 2.79
N ALA A 395 -13.89 39.08 1.94
CA ALA A 395 -12.50 39.51 1.75
C ALA A 395 -11.91 40.49 2.80
N GLU A 396 -12.58 40.77 3.92
CA GLU A 396 -12.02 41.56 5.03
C GLU A 396 -11.77 40.67 6.26
N LEU A 397 -10.66 39.92 6.22
CA LEU A 397 -10.23 38.91 7.20
C LEU A 397 -9.77 39.51 8.54
N SER A 398 -10.72 40.06 9.28
CA SER A 398 -10.60 40.22 10.74
C SER A 398 -11.82 39.63 11.42
N SER A 399 -12.09 38.36 11.06
CA SER A 399 -13.15 37.52 11.59
C SER A 399 -12.61 36.67 12.74
N ILE A 400 -13.44 36.42 13.76
CA ILE A 400 -13.05 35.61 14.93
C ILE A 400 -13.64 34.22 14.75
N VAL A 401 -12.81 33.17 14.82
CA VAL A 401 -13.30 31.78 14.76
C VAL A 401 -13.99 31.43 16.05
N VAL A 402 -15.24 30.96 15.95
CA VAL A 402 -16.06 30.52 17.09
C VAL A 402 -16.37 29.03 17.05
N TRP A 403 -16.19 28.39 15.89
CA TRP A 403 -16.24 26.94 15.72
C TRP A 403 -15.21 26.51 14.67
N PRO A 404 -14.41 25.46 14.91
CA PRO A 404 -13.35 25.06 13.99
C PRO A 404 -13.92 24.56 12.68
N ALA A 405 -13.16 24.75 11.60
CA ALA A 405 -13.34 23.96 10.40
C ALA A 405 -12.71 22.57 10.64
N PHE A 406 -13.23 21.54 9.99
CA PHE A 406 -12.62 20.21 10.02
C PHE A 406 -11.93 19.94 8.70
N VAL A 407 -10.65 19.56 8.76
CA VAL A 407 -9.78 19.39 7.59
C VAL A 407 -9.06 18.05 7.64
N ASN A 408 -8.66 17.58 6.47
CA ASN A 408 -7.79 16.42 6.30
C ASN A 408 -6.33 16.87 6.49
N ALA A 409 -5.66 16.43 7.57
CA ALA A 409 -4.27 16.83 7.84
C ALA A 409 -3.28 16.26 6.82
N SER A 410 -3.60 15.12 6.23
CA SER A 410 -2.79 14.45 5.21
C SER A 410 -2.90 15.10 3.83
N ARG A 411 -4.02 15.81 3.58
CA ARG A 411 -4.35 16.45 2.29
C ARG A 411 -5.04 17.79 2.52
N PRO A 412 -4.30 18.79 3.02
CA PRO A 412 -4.87 20.11 3.33
C PRO A 412 -5.47 20.82 2.10
N GLU A 413 -5.06 20.44 0.89
CA GLU A 413 -5.55 20.95 -0.39
C GLU A 413 -6.97 20.52 -0.76
N GLU A 414 -7.49 19.44 -0.16
CA GLU A 414 -8.87 18.95 -0.41
C GLU A 414 -9.95 19.88 0.19
N GLY A 415 -9.54 20.93 0.90
CA GLY A 415 -10.43 21.89 1.53
C GLY A 415 -11.03 21.39 2.85
N ALA A 416 -12.04 22.11 3.34
CA ALA A 416 -12.70 21.77 4.58
C ALA A 416 -13.78 20.70 4.37
N LEU A 417 -13.73 19.65 5.17
CA LEU A 417 -14.77 18.62 5.25
C LEU A 417 -16.03 19.18 5.92
N SER A 418 -15.86 20.03 6.93
CA SER A 418 -16.97 20.78 7.52
C SER A 418 -16.56 22.22 7.72
N LYS A 419 -17.41 23.15 7.26
CA LYS A 419 -17.14 24.58 7.34
C LYS A 419 -17.17 25.03 8.80
N GLY A 420 -16.13 25.76 9.20
CA GLY A 420 -16.09 26.40 10.50
C GLY A 420 -17.07 27.57 10.60
N LEU A 421 -17.28 28.07 11.82
CA LEU A 421 -18.08 29.27 12.06
C LEU A 421 -17.19 30.42 12.46
N VAL A 422 -17.41 31.57 11.81
CA VAL A 422 -16.72 32.82 12.11
C VAL A 422 -17.70 33.90 12.49
N LEU A 423 -17.26 34.78 13.38
CA LEU A 423 -17.96 36.01 13.72
C LEU A 423 -17.72 37.04 12.60
N PRO A 424 -18.78 37.49 11.89
CA PRO A 424 -18.62 38.44 10.80
C PRO A 424 -18.07 39.78 11.30
N ARG A 425 -17.24 40.42 10.48
CA ARG A 425 -16.64 41.70 10.83
C ARG A 425 -17.68 42.79 11.09
N SER A 426 -18.78 42.79 10.33
CA SER A 426 -19.92 43.70 10.54
C SER A 426 -20.52 43.60 11.94
N LEU A 427 -20.57 42.40 12.53
CA LEU A 427 -21.07 42.21 13.89
C LEU A 427 -20.05 42.70 14.93
N ILE A 428 -18.76 42.46 14.69
CA ILE A 428 -17.67 42.98 15.53
C ILE A 428 -17.69 44.51 15.55
N ASP A 429 -17.84 45.14 14.40
CA ASP A 429 -17.84 46.60 14.27
C ASP A 429 -19.12 47.21 14.85
N ALA A 430 -20.29 46.58 14.66
CA ALA A 430 -21.52 46.99 15.33
C ALA A 430 -21.40 46.96 16.87
N VAL A 431 -20.70 45.98 17.43
CA VAL A 431 -20.44 45.92 18.89
C VAL A 431 -19.46 47.01 19.33
N LYS A 432 -18.44 47.31 18.53
CA LYS A 432 -17.51 48.42 18.83
C LYS A 432 -18.19 49.77 18.74
N GLU A 433 -19.08 49.96 17.77
CA GLU A 433 -19.90 51.16 17.62
C GLU A 433 -20.87 51.31 18.80
N ASP A 434 -21.55 50.24 19.21
CA ASP A 434 -22.38 50.20 20.43
C ASP A 434 -21.56 50.62 21.66
N TRP A 435 -20.34 50.11 21.77
CA TRP A 435 -19.42 50.48 22.85
C TRP A 435 -19.01 51.96 22.79
N ALA A 436 -18.67 52.46 21.60
CA ALA A 436 -18.31 53.85 21.37
C ALA A 436 -19.48 54.78 21.70
N ALA A 437 -20.68 54.48 21.21
CA ALA A 437 -21.91 55.23 21.47
C ALA A 437 -22.27 55.25 22.96
N ALA A 438 -22.18 54.10 23.64
CA ALA A 438 -22.42 53.99 25.08
C ALA A 438 -21.35 54.72 25.92
N SER A 439 -20.11 54.81 25.43
CA SER A 439 -19.04 55.59 26.08
C SER A 439 -19.14 57.09 25.81
N ALA A 440 -19.69 57.47 24.66
CA ALA A 440 -19.91 58.85 24.24
C ALA A 440 -21.19 59.44 24.81
N SER A 441 -22.16 58.61 25.23
CA SER A 441 -23.37 59.06 25.92
C SER A 441 -22.95 59.72 27.23
N PRO A 442 -23.06 61.06 27.32
CA PRO A 442 -22.69 61.73 28.52
C PRO A 442 -23.83 61.46 29.51
N THR A 443 -23.56 60.63 30.52
CA THR A 443 -24.08 60.91 31.86
C THR A 443 -23.45 62.20 32.37
N SER A 444 -23.66 63.28 31.61
CA SER A 444 -23.67 64.65 32.04
C SER A 444 -24.93 64.80 32.90
N SER A 445 -24.90 64.19 34.09
CA SER A 445 -25.16 65.06 35.23
C SER A 445 -24.04 66.09 35.15
N LYS A 446 -24.36 67.24 34.57
CA LYS A 446 -23.52 68.43 34.70
C LYS A 446 -23.29 68.55 36.19
N ASN A 447 -22.10 68.21 36.65
CA ASN A 447 -21.72 68.44 38.03
C ASN A 447 -21.57 69.97 38.09
N PRO A 448 -22.54 70.72 38.67
CA PRO A 448 -22.58 72.18 38.54
C PRO A 448 -21.33 72.84 39.14
N HIS A 449 -20.61 72.10 39.98
CA HIS A 449 -19.31 72.49 40.51
C HIS A 449 -18.19 72.65 39.46
N ARG A 450 -18.22 71.91 38.35
CA ARG A 450 -17.14 72.02 37.34
C ARG A 450 -17.31 73.23 36.43
N GLU A 451 -18.55 73.63 36.11
CA GLU A 451 -18.86 74.90 35.44
C GLU A 451 -18.60 76.09 36.37
N MET A 452 -19.01 76.05 37.65
CA MET A 452 -18.70 77.13 38.62
C MET A 452 -17.19 77.34 38.82
N ARG A 453 -16.37 76.28 38.79
CA ARG A 453 -14.91 76.39 38.96
C ARG A 453 -14.21 76.91 37.69
N ALA A 454 -14.80 76.68 36.52
CA ALA A 454 -14.33 77.25 35.26
C ALA A 454 -14.72 78.74 35.15
N GLU A 455 -15.91 79.12 35.60
CA GLU A 455 -16.33 80.54 35.66
C GLU A 455 -15.57 81.35 36.72
N ALA A 456 -15.23 80.76 37.87
CA ALA A 456 -14.41 81.43 38.89
C ALA A 456 -12.99 81.75 38.40
N ARG A 457 -12.36 80.84 37.65
CA ARG A 457 -11.01 81.08 37.07
C ARG A 457 -11.00 82.12 35.95
N ASN A 458 -12.12 82.33 35.27
CA ASN A 458 -12.22 83.32 34.21
C ASN A 458 -12.52 84.74 34.73
N ARG A 459 -12.93 84.90 36.00
CA ARG A 459 -13.06 86.21 36.66
C ARG A 459 -11.76 86.73 37.24
N ASP A 460 -10.88 85.86 37.73
CA ASP A 460 -9.60 86.28 38.34
C ASP A 460 -8.49 86.62 37.34
N SER A 461 -8.65 86.30 36.06
CA SER A 461 -7.65 86.59 35.02
C SER A 461 -7.80 87.97 34.37
N ALA A 462 -8.81 88.76 34.76
CA ALA A 462 -9.08 90.09 34.18
C ALA A 462 -8.41 91.28 34.91
N THR A 463 -7.75 91.09 36.06
CA THR A 463 -7.31 92.23 36.92
C THR A 463 -5.83 92.31 37.29
N GLN A 464 -4.91 91.54 36.70
CA GLN A 464 -3.48 91.75 36.94
C GLN A 464 -2.65 91.86 35.65
N LYS A 465 -2.74 93.04 35.05
CA LYS A 465 -1.79 93.54 34.05
C LYS A 465 -1.14 94.82 34.56
N LYS A 466 0.03 94.74 35.22
CA LYS A 466 1.14 95.73 35.12
C LYS A 466 2.30 95.49 36.10
N ARG A 467 3.51 95.65 35.53
CA ARG A 467 4.83 96.01 36.15
C ARG A 467 5.56 94.85 36.85
N ARG A 468 6.87 94.64 36.69
CA ARG A 468 7.98 95.37 36.04
C ARG A 468 9.18 94.40 35.93
N SER A 469 10.04 94.64 34.93
CA SER A 469 11.52 94.50 34.87
C SER A 469 12.26 94.24 36.20
N SER A 470 13.42 93.58 36.34
CA SER A 470 14.57 93.34 35.43
C SER A 470 15.67 92.52 36.17
N THR A 471 16.48 91.77 35.40
CA THR A 471 17.94 91.49 35.51
C THR A 471 18.60 91.05 36.82
N ALA A 472 19.26 89.87 36.83
CA ALA A 472 20.74 89.72 36.71
C ALA A 472 21.26 88.37 37.27
N THR A 473 21.97 87.64 36.39
CA THR A 473 23.17 86.76 36.58
C THR A 473 23.54 86.19 37.96
N VAL A 474 23.92 84.90 38.01
CA VAL A 474 25.32 84.41 38.13
C VAL A 474 25.38 82.87 38.21
N ASN A 475 26.42 82.33 37.56
CA ASN A 475 26.94 80.95 37.51
C ASN A 475 26.95 80.12 38.81
N GLY A 476 27.00 78.79 38.65
CA GLY A 476 27.51 77.88 39.67
C GLY A 476 27.52 76.41 39.25
N ASN A 477 28.70 75.91 38.88
CA ASN A 477 29.07 74.50 38.68
C ASN A 477 28.83 73.62 39.92
N GLY A 478 28.76 72.30 39.70
CA GLY A 478 29.08 71.28 40.71
C GLY A 478 28.20 70.03 40.57
N ALA A 479 28.72 68.95 39.99
CA ALA A 479 29.28 67.80 40.73
C ALA A 479 28.18 66.79 41.11
N ASP A 480 28.13 65.63 40.48
CA ASP A 480 28.91 64.42 40.80
C ASP A 480 28.04 63.44 41.61
N SER A 481 27.69 62.29 41.01
CA SER A 481 27.48 61.05 41.76
C SER A 481 27.56 59.84 40.82
N LYS A 482 28.76 59.27 40.81
CA LYS A 482 29.06 57.87 40.53
C LYS A 482 28.35 56.93 41.53
N GLN A 483 27.79 55.83 41.04
CA GLN A 483 27.85 54.49 41.68
C GLN A 483 27.48 53.47 40.58
N LYS A 484 28.43 52.71 39.98
CA LYS A 484 29.00 51.41 40.45
C LYS A 484 27.91 50.50 41.05
N GLY A 485 27.32 49.57 40.28
CA GLY A 485 27.79 48.19 40.04
C GLY A 485 27.08 47.21 41.01
N PRO A 486 27.10 45.86 40.84
CA PRO A 486 27.78 45.06 39.82
C PRO A 486 26.91 43.97 39.14
N THR A 487 27.55 43.42 38.11
CA THR A 487 27.42 42.09 37.51
C THR A 487 27.07 40.93 38.46
N SER A 488 26.19 40.04 38.01
CA SER A 488 26.19 38.62 38.41
C SER A 488 26.25 37.76 37.15
N ALA A 489 27.44 37.21 36.93
CA ALA A 489 27.64 35.99 36.16
C ALA A 489 27.37 34.81 37.10
N SER A 490 26.63 33.80 36.64
CA SER A 490 26.69 32.46 37.23
C SER A 490 27.07 31.45 36.16
N ASN A 491 28.33 31.05 36.20
CA ASN A 491 28.81 29.80 35.66
C ASN A 491 28.18 28.64 36.44
N GLY A 492 27.73 27.61 35.72
CA GLY A 492 27.41 26.29 36.25
C GLY A 492 27.89 25.22 35.28
N HIS A 493 29.15 24.82 35.45
CA HIS A 493 29.72 23.56 34.95
C HIS A 493 29.08 22.37 35.68
N GLY A 494 28.99 21.21 35.03
CA GLY A 494 28.99 19.94 35.76
C GLY A 494 28.34 18.74 35.07
N SER A 495 29.16 17.99 34.34
CA SER A 495 29.23 16.51 34.35
C SER A 495 28.15 15.66 33.63
N GLY A 496 28.57 14.94 32.57
CA GLY A 496 28.06 13.59 32.26
C GLY A 496 28.78 12.52 33.11
N PRO A 497 28.92 11.25 32.68
CA PRO A 497 28.08 10.40 31.80
C PRO A 497 27.79 8.99 32.42
N ASN A 498 27.17 8.11 31.62
CA ASN A 498 27.16 6.62 31.66
C ASN A 498 26.07 5.83 32.43
N GLY A 499 25.62 4.77 31.74
CA GLY A 499 24.97 3.55 32.23
C GLY A 499 23.59 3.33 31.60
N ALA A 500 23.26 2.26 30.89
CA ALA A 500 23.93 1.01 30.48
C ALA A 500 23.25 0.49 29.21
#